data_AF-A0A1A8GCQ6-F1
#
_entry.id   AF-A0A1A8GCQ6-F1
#
_cell.length_a   1.000
_cell.length_b   1.000
_cell.length_c   1.000
_cell.angle_alpha   90.00
_cell.angle_beta   90.00
_cell.angle_gamma   90.00
#
_symmetry.space_group_name_H-M   'P 1'
#
loop_
_entity.id
_entity.type
_entity.pdbx_description
1 polymer ?
#
loop_
_entity_poly.entity_id
_entity_poly.type
_entity_poly.pdbx_seq_one_letter_code
_entity_poly.pdbx_strand_id
1 'polypeptide(L)'
;MSTTATMGEMANSAVEFYPKGTRGRGGGGGRADGSLAGGDFGVTVKELRELMELRGSEALQKIQDGYGDTEGLCQRLQSNTTDGLSGDPADLERRRQTFGCNFIPPKKPKTFLELVWEALQDVTLIILEAAAIISLGLSFYQPPGKESELCGDVSGGAEDEGEADTGWIEGAAILLSVVCVVLVTAFNDWSKEKQFRGLQSRIEQEQKFTVVRKGNVIQIPVADMVVGDMAQVKYGDLLPADGILVQGNDLKIDESSLTGESDHVRKSVDKDPMLLSGTHVMEGSGRMLVTAVGVNSQTGIIFTLLGAGEMEEEGKEKKGKQADGAVENNQNKAKKQDGGVAMEMQPLKSAEGGEVEDREKKKTSVPKKEKSVLQGKLTKLAVQIGKAGLVMSAITVIILVLYFVINTFVVKGHVWLPECTPIYIQYFVKFFIIGVTVLVVAVPEGLPLAVTISLAYSVKKMMKDNNLVRHLDACETMGNATAICSDKTG
;
A
#
# COMPACT_ATOMS: atom_id res chain seq x y z
N MET A 1 -24.06 -49.70 6.38
CA MET A 1 -23.40 -49.59 5.06
C MET A 1 -22.64 -48.29 5.05
N SER A 2 -21.32 -48.40 5.13
CA SER A 2 -20.36 -47.31 5.25
C SER A 2 -19.90 -46.89 3.86
N THR A 3 -19.78 -45.60 3.59
CA THR A 3 -19.02 -45.13 2.42
C THR A 3 -18.26 -43.87 2.81
N THR A 4 -16.97 -44.09 3.03
CA THR A 4 -15.89 -43.16 3.28
C THR A 4 -15.65 -42.25 2.08
N ALA A 5 -15.64 -40.92 2.29
CA ALA A 5 -15.11 -39.94 1.34
C ALA A 5 -13.73 -39.49 1.84
N THR A 6 -12.69 -39.85 1.08
CA THR A 6 -11.28 -39.54 1.31
C THR A 6 -10.96 -38.10 0.90
N MET A 7 -10.29 -37.37 1.80
CA MET A 7 -9.55 -36.13 1.53
C MET A 7 -8.27 -36.43 0.73
N GLY A 8 -7.98 -35.59 -0.27
CA GLY A 8 -6.75 -35.55 -1.09
C GLY A 8 -7.10 -34.93 -2.45
N GLU A 9 -6.41 -33.97 -3.05
CA GLU A 9 -5.12 -33.33 -2.86
C GLU A 9 -5.27 -31.86 -3.31
N MET A 10 -4.92 -30.88 -2.47
CA MET A 10 -4.58 -29.54 -2.94
C MET A 10 -3.07 -29.49 -3.13
N ALA A 11 -2.61 -29.78 -4.34
CA ALA A 11 -1.21 -29.63 -4.70
C ALA A 11 -0.87 -28.14 -4.86
N ASN A 12 0.04 -27.68 -4.01
CA ASN A 12 0.75 -26.41 -4.12
C ASN A 12 1.42 -26.27 -5.49
N SER A 13 0.97 -25.35 -6.34
CA SER A 13 1.79 -24.84 -7.45
C SER A 13 2.62 -23.64 -6.97
N ALA A 14 3.73 -23.94 -6.30
CA ALA A 14 4.80 -22.96 -6.15
C ALA A 14 5.46 -22.80 -7.53
N VAL A 15 5.16 -21.69 -8.21
CA VAL A 15 5.90 -21.28 -9.41
C VAL A 15 7.29 -20.84 -8.94
N GLU A 16 8.33 -21.64 -9.24
CA GLU A 16 9.73 -21.31 -8.99
C GLU A 16 10.15 -20.11 -9.84
N PHE A 17 10.18 -18.92 -9.24
CA PHE A 17 10.83 -17.74 -9.78
C PHE A 17 12.34 -17.87 -9.57
N TYR A 18 13.08 -18.45 -10.52
CA TYR A 18 14.51 -18.22 -10.87
C TYR A 18 15.00 -19.42 -11.70
N PRO A 19 15.41 -19.26 -12.99
CA PRO A 19 16.00 -20.39 -13.70
C PRO A 19 17.44 -20.61 -13.24
N LYS A 20 17.72 -21.80 -12.69
CA LYS A 20 19.09 -22.33 -12.55
C LYS A 20 19.63 -22.69 -13.93
N GLY A 21 20.78 -22.11 -14.30
CA GLY A 21 21.43 -22.37 -15.58
C GLY A 21 21.91 -23.82 -15.73
N THR A 22 21.37 -24.53 -16.71
CA THR A 22 21.80 -25.87 -17.12
C THR A 22 22.84 -25.79 -18.25
N ARG A 23 24.07 -26.22 -17.96
CA ARG A 23 25.14 -26.44 -18.95
C ARG A 23 24.84 -27.69 -19.78
N GLY A 24 24.44 -27.50 -21.04
CA GLY A 24 24.38 -28.55 -22.06
C GLY A 24 25.65 -28.60 -22.90
N ARG A 25 26.32 -29.77 -22.92
CA ARG A 25 27.54 -30.09 -23.66
C ARG A 25 27.15 -30.68 -25.01
N GLY A 26 27.58 -30.07 -26.13
CA GLY A 26 27.43 -30.62 -27.47
C GLY A 26 28.27 -29.84 -28.47
N GLY A 27 29.30 -30.50 -29.04
CA GLY A 27 30.24 -29.90 -29.98
C GLY A 27 29.81 -30.01 -31.44
N GLY A 28 30.33 -29.10 -32.26
CA GLY A 28 30.24 -29.12 -33.72
C GLY A 28 30.78 -27.80 -34.28
N GLY A 29 31.98 -27.82 -34.88
CA GLY A 29 32.68 -26.64 -35.33
C GLY A 29 32.19 -26.08 -36.67
N GLY A 30 32.14 -24.75 -36.75
CA GLY A 30 31.99 -23.94 -37.97
C GLY A 30 32.46 -22.52 -37.67
N ARG A 31 33.32 -21.95 -38.53
CA ARG A 31 34.00 -20.66 -38.33
C ARG A 31 33.10 -19.46 -38.66
N ALA A 32 33.25 -18.41 -37.83
CA ALA A 32 33.15 -16.96 -38.08
C ALA A 32 31.79 -16.34 -38.49
N ASP A 33 31.16 -15.59 -37.57
CA ASP A 33 31.04 -14.12 -37.65
C ASP A 33 30.65 -13.52 -36.28
N GLY A 34 31.11 -12.31 -35.97
CA GLY A 34 31.16 -11.72 -34.63
C GLY A 34 29.99 -10.81 -34.24
N SER A 35 28.77 -11.33 -34.14
CA SER A 35 27.62 -10.55 -33.61
C SER A 35 26.50 -11.42 -33.01
N LEU A 36 26.71 -12.05 -31.85
CA LEU A 36 25.66 -12.84 -31.18
C LEU A 36 25.66 -12.60 -29.67
N ALA A 37 25.26 -11.40 -29.25
CA ALA A 37 24.89 -11.13 -27.85
C ALA A 37 23.37 -10.99 -27.63
N GLY A 38 22.57 -11.03 -28.69
CA GLY A 38 21.17 -10.62 -28.70
C GLY A 38 20.12 -11.74 -28.70
N GLY A 39 20.40 -12.97 -28.23
CA GLY A 39 19.40 -14.05 -28.19
C GLY A 39 18.66 -14.31 -29.52
N ASP A 40 17.47 -14.94 -29.45
CA ASP A 40 16.66 -15.31 -30.63
C ASP A 40 16.09 -14.10 -31.42
N PHE A 41 16.07 -12.92 -30.82
CA PHE A 41 15.46 -11.70 -31.39
C PHE A 41 16.50 -10.61 -31.77
N GLY A 42 17.79 -10.90 -31.67
CA GLY A 42 18.87 -9.95 -32.00
C GLY A 42 18.91 -8.67 -31.16
N VAL A 43 18.15 -8.59 -30.06
CA VAL A 43 18.05 -7.45 -29.12
C VAL A 43 17.84 -7.95 -27.71
N THR A 44 18.52 -7.33 -26.74
CA THR A 44 18.39 -7.66 -25.31
C THR A 44 17.45 -6.71 -24.56
N VAL A 45 16.91 -7.18 -23.42
CA VAL A 45 16.07 -6.34 -22.52
C VAL A 45 16.82 -5.10 -22.03
N LYS A 46 18.13 -5.24 -21.78
CA LYS A 46 18.96 -4.12 -21.30
C LYS A 46 19.09 -3.03 -22.37
N GLU A 47 19.34 -3.41 -23.62
CA GLU A 47 19.43 -2.47 -24.74
C GLU A 47 18.10 -1.72 -24.95
N LEU A 48 16.96 -2.41 -24.86
CA LEU A 48 15.64 -1.78 -24.96
C LEU A 48 15.36 -0.83 -23.80
N ARG A 49 15.76 -1.21 -22.58
CA ARG A 49 15.63 -0.35 -21.40
C ARG A 49 16.45 0.92 -21.52
N GLU A 50 17.74 0.80 -21.88
CA GLU A 50 18.60 1.94 -22.10
C GLU A 50 18.13 2.82 -23.25
N LEU A 51 17.47 2.24 -24.26
CA LEU A 51 16.85 3.01 -25.33
C LEU A 51 15.72 3.90 -24.79
N MET A 52 14.91 3.38 -23.86
CA MET A 52 13.78 4.12 -23.26
C MET A 52 14.21 5.22 -22.27
N GLU A 53 15.48 5.24 -21.85
CA GLU A 53 16.06 6.31 -21.03
C GLU A 53 16.41 7.55 -21.86
N LEU A 54 16.61 7.40 -23.18
CA LEU A 54 16.94 8.51 -24.07
C LEU A 54 15.70 9.28 -24.53
N ARG A 55 15.93 10.53 -24.97
CA ARG A 55 14.89 11.45 -25.46
C ARG A 55 15.33 12.17 -26.72
N GLY A 56 14.35 12.54 -27.55
CA GLY A 56 14.57 13.42 -28.70
C GLY A 56 15.64 12.92 -29.67
N SER A 57 16.59 13.80 -30.02
CA SER A 57 17.64 13.52 -31.00
C SER A 57 18.62 12.42 -30.56
N GLU A 58 18.88 12.27 -29.26
CA GLU A 58 19.78 11.23 -28.75
C GLU A 58 19.18 9.84 -28.96
N ALA A 59 17.86 9.70 -28.74
CA ALA A 59 17.14 8.46 -29.00
C ALA A 59 17.18 8.12 -30.50
N LEU A 60 16.95 9.11 -31.37
CA LEU A 60 17.02 8.92 -32.82
C LEU A 60 18.40 8.46 -33.28
N GLN A 61 19.46 9.06 -32.74
CA GLN A 61 20.82 8.66 -33.08
C GLN A 61 21.12 7.22 -32.62
N LYS A 62 20.69 6.83 -31.42
CA LYS A 62 20.84 5.44 -30.95
C LYS A 62 20.03 4.45 -31.79
N ILE A 63 18.85 4.84 -32.28
CA ILE A 63 18.07 4.01 -33.21
C ILE A 63 18.80 3.84 -34.54
N GLN A 64 19.29 4.95 -35.10
CA GLN A 64 20.02 4.97 -36.37
C GLN A 64 21.31 4.13 -36.30
N ASP A 65 22.12 4.33 -35.28
CA ASP A 65 23.41 3.66 -35.10
C ASP A 65 23.23 2.18 -34.73
N GLY A 66 22.23 1.88 -33.89
CA GLY A 66 22.01 0.53 -33.37
C GLY A 66 21.22 -0.37 -34.31
N TYR A 67 20.23 0.17 -35.02
CA TYR A 67 19.21 -0.60 -35.74
C TYR A 67 19.00 -0.15 -37.20
N GLY A 68 19.64 0.95 -37.62
CA GLY A 68 19.43 1.55 -38.94
C GLY A 68 18.24 2.50 -38.93
N ASP A 69 17.05 2.02 -38.62
CA ASP A 69 15.82 2.81 -38.52
C ASP A 69 14.78 2.11 -37.62
N THR A 70 13.60 2.71 -37.49
CA THR A 70 12.49 2.11 -36.75
C THR A 70 12.01 0.80 -37.36
N GLU A 71 12.14 0.63 -38.69
CA GLU A 71 11.79 -0.63 -39.37
C GLU A 71 12.79 -1.75 -39.07
N GLY A 72 14.08 -1.44 -38.98
CA GLY A 72 15.15 -2.35 -38.60
C GLY A 72 14.96 -2.87 -37.18
N LEU A 73 14.51 -2.02 -36.25
CA LEU A 73 14.12 -2.47 -34.92
C LEU A 73 12.89 -3.39 -34.96
N CYS A 74 11.88 -3.08 -35.77
CA CYS A 74 10.72 -3.97 -35.98
C CYS A 74 11.17 -5.33 -36.51
N GLN A 75 12.06 -5.35 -37.51
CA GLN A 75 12.59 -6.58 -38.13
C GLN A 75 13.38 -7.43 -37.12
N ARG A 76 14.23 -6.83 -36.29
CA ARG A 76 14.94 -7.57 -35.23
C ARG A 76 13.96 -8.18 -34.23
N LEU A 77 12.95 -7.42 -33.80
CA LEU A 77 11.88 -7.92 -32.95
C LEU A 77 10.88 -8.84 -33.67
N GLN A 78 11.16 -9.25 -34.92
CA GLN A 78 10.31 -10.13 -35.74
C GLN A 78 8.86 -9.61 -35.82
N SER A 79 8.70 -8.29 -35.89
CA SER A 79 7.41 -7.60 -36.00
C SER A 79 7.35 -6.80 -37.30
N ASN A 80 6.16 -6.68 -37.87
CA ASN A 80 5.91 -5.90 -39.08
C ASN A 80 5.22 -4.58 -38.73
N THR A 81 5.60 -3.48 -39.39
CA THR A 81 4.97 -2.16 -39.24
C THR A 81 3.50 -2.14 -39.69
N THR A 82 3.14 -2.97 -40.68
CA THR A 82 1.76 -3.07 -41.19
C THR A 82 0.95 -4.15 -40.48
N ASP A 83 1.52 -5.35 -40.37
CA ASP A 83 0.79 -6.54 -39.95
C ASP A 83 0.93 -6.85 -38.44
N GLY A 84 1.86 -6.17 -37.77
CA GLY A 84 2.21 -6.41 -36.37
C GLY A 84 2.75 -7.83 -36.14
N LEU A 85 2.45 -8.40 -34.98
CA LEU A 85 2.88 -9.75 -34.62
C LEU A 85 2.03 -10.83 -35.30
N SER A 86 2.64 -11.98 -35.52
CA SER A 86 1.98 -13.18 -36.05
C SER A 86 0.90 -13.72 -35.11
N GLY A 87 0.90 -13.38 -33.83
CA GLY A 87 -0.11 -13.81 -32.86
C GLY A 87 -0.10 -15.31 -32.55
N ASP A 88 0.99 -16.01 -32.86
CA ASP A 88 1.19 -17.40 -32.43
C ASP A 88 1.40 -17.44 -30.90
N PRO A 89 0.60 -18.22 -30.14
CA PRO A 89 0.76 -18.33 -28.69
C PRO A 89 2.18 -18.76 -28.28
N ALA A 90 2.87 -19.59 -29.06
CA ALA A 90 4.23 -20.01 -28.75
C ALA A 90 5.24 -18.84 -28.87
N ASP A 91 5.02 -17.94 -29.83
CA ASP A 91 5.85 -16.73 -29.99
C ASP A 91 5.61 -15.73 -28.86
N LEU A 92 4.35 -15.51 -28.50
CA LEU A 92 3.97 -14.61 -27.41
C LEU A 92 4.54 -15.09 -26.07
N GLU A 93 4.52 -16.39 -25.80
CA GLU A 93 5.09 -16.95 -24.58
C GLU A 93 6.63 -16.85 -24.58
N ARG A 94 7.29 -17.07 -25.72
CA ARG A 94 8.73 -16.87 -25.86
C ARG A 94 9.15 -15.42 -25.58
N ARG A 95 8.37 -14.45 -26.06
CA ARG A 95 8.57 -13.02 -25.77
C ARG A 95 8.36 -12.70 -24.29
N ARG A 96 7.35 -13.28 -23.63
CA ARG A 96 7.13 -13.13 -22.19
C ARG A 96 8.29 -13.66 -21.37
N GLN A 97 8.86 -14.80 -21.75
CA GLN A 97 10.05 -15.37 -21.10
C GLN A 97 11.30 -14.53 -21.31
N THR A 98 11.44 -13.91 -22.49
CA THR A 98 12.65 -13.14 -22.86
C THR A 98 12.61 -11.71 -22.33
N PHE A 99 11.50 -11.00 -22.54
CA PHE A 99 11.35 -9.56 -22.27
C PHE A 99 10.51 -9.25 -21.01
N GLY A 100 9.81 -10.25 -20.46
CA GLY A 100 8.92 -10.10 -19.31
C GLY A 100 7.45 -9.91 -19.71
N CYS A 101 6.59 -9.83 -18.70
CA CYS A 101 5.15 -9.63 -18.83
C CYS A 101 4.76 -8.18 -18.51
N ASN A 102 3.70 -7.66 -19.14
CA ASN A 102 3.17 -6.33 -18.83
C ASN A 102 2.33 -6.31 -17.55
N PHE A 103 2.94 -6.67 -16.43
CA PHE A 103 2.30 -6.73 -15.13
C PHE A 103 3.25 -6.20 -14.06
N ILE A 104 2.83 -5.14 -13.37
CA ILE A 104 3.56 -4.60 -12.23
C ILE A 104 2.97 -5.28 -10.98
N PRO A 105 3.74 -6.11 -10.27
CA PRO A 105 3.20 -6.89 -9.16
C PRO A 105 2.68 -5.97 -8.06
N PRO A 106 1.41 -6.09 -7.65
CA PRO A 106 0.90 -5.34 -6.52
C PRO A 106 1.59 -5.79 -5.24
N LYS A 107 1.56 -4.95 -4.20
CA LYS A 107 2.03 -5.34 -2.86
C LYS A 107 1.40 -6.67 -2.44
N LYS A 108 2.22 -7.55 -1.86
CA LYS A 108 1.77 -8.84 -1.34
C LYS A 108 0.67 -8.61 -0.28
N PRO A 109 -0.36 -9.48 -0.23
CA PRO A 109 -1.39 -9.32 0.77
C PRO A 109 -0.81 -9.55 2.16
N LYS A 110 -1.33 -8.84 3.17
CA LYS A 110 -0.98 -9.16 4.55
C LYS A 110 -1.49 -10.54 4.89
N THR A 111 -0.69 -11.30 5.64
CA THR A 111 -1.15 -12.62 6.11
C THR A 111 -2.17 -12.44 7.24
N PHE A 112 -3.04 -13.43 7.44
CA PHE A 112 -3.99 -13.38 8.55
C PHE A 112 -3.29 -13.21 9.91
N LEU A 113 -2.13 -13.86 10.11
CA LEU A 113 -1.34 -13.72 11.34
C LEU A 113 -0.72 -12.34 11.49
N GLU A 114 -0.30 -11.73 10.38
CA GLU A 114 0.20 -10.36 10.38
C GLU A 114 -0.91 -9.36 10.74
N LEU A 115 -2.14 -9.58 10.27
CA LEU A 115 -3.31 -8.79 10.68
C LEU A 115 -3.67 -8.99 12.16
N VAL A 116 -3.56 -10.21 12.67
CA VAL A 116 -3.72 -10.50 14.11
C VAL A 116 -2.65 -9.76 14.92
N TRP A 117 -1.40 -9.79 14.46
CA TRP A 117 -0.29 -9.09 15.11
C TRP A 117 -0.46 -7.57 15.09
N GLU A 118 -0.95 -7.01 13.98
CA GLU A 118 -1.25 -5.59 13.86
C GLU A 118 -2.41 -5.18 14.77
N ALA A 119 -3.46 -5.99 14.87
CA ALA A 119 -4.57 -5.76 15.79
C ALA A 119 -4.13 -5.81 17.27
N LEU A 120 -3.17 -6.67 17.63
CA LEU A 120 -2.59 -6.72 18.97
C LEU A 120 -1.74 -5.49 19.33
N GLN A 121 -1.32 -4.67 18.35
CA GLN A 121 -0.53 -3.47 18.61
C GLN A 121 -1.36 -2.27 19.06
N ASP A 122 -2.68 -2.40 19.19
CA ASP A 122 -3.50 -1.32 19.73
C ASP A 122 -3.16 -1.07 21.21
N VAL A 123 -2.91 0.20 21.55
CA VAL A 123 -2.55 0.64 22.90
C VAL A 123 -3.66 0.31 23.89
N THR A 124 -4.93 0.37 23.48
CA THR A 124 -6.08 0.01 24.33
C THR A 124 -6.05 -1.47 24.72
N LEU A 125 -5.82 -2.35 23.74
CA LEU A 125 -5.72 -3.79 23.94
C LEU A 125 -4.47 -4.19 24.72
N ILE A 126 -3.32 -3.57 24.46
CA ILE A 126 -2.09 -3.81 25.23
C ILE A 126 -2.28 -3.47 26.71
N ILE A 127 -2.94 -2.35 27.03
CA ILE A 127 -3.24 -1.98 28.42
C ILE A 127 -4.16 -3.01 29.07
N LEU A 128 -5.15 -3.51 28.34
CA LEU A 128 -6.09 -4.52 28.83
C LEU A 128 -5.41 -5.88 29.06
N GLU A 129 -4.51 -6.30 28.17
CA GLU A 129 -3.69 -7.52 28.33
C GLU A 129 -2.77 -7.42 29.54
N ALA A 130 -2.08 -6.28 29.71
CA ALA A 130 -1.24 -6.04 30.87
C ALA A 130 -2.05 -6.11 32.17
N ALA A 131 -3.23 -5.50 32.21
CA ALA A 131 -4.12 -5.55 33.37
C ALA A 131 -4.63 -6.98 33.64
N ALA A 132 -4.96 -7.74 32.60
CA ALA A 132 -5.38 -9.14 32.71
C ALA A 132 -4.27 -10.03 33.28
N ILE A 133 -3.03 -9.85 32.83
CA ILE A 133 -1.86 -10.59 33.33
C ILE A 133 -1.59 -10.23 34.79
N ILE A 134 -1.68 -8.95 35.16
CA ILE A 134 -1.52 -8.50 36.56
C ILE A 134 -2.63 -9.10 37.44
N SER A 135 -3.88 -9.08 36.99
CA SER A 135 -5.02 -9.66 37.71
C SER A 135 -4.86 -11.16 37.92
N LEU A 136 -4.44 -11.88 36.88
CA LEU A 136 -4.17 -13.31 36.95
C LEU A 136 -3.00 -13.63 37.89
N GLY A 137 -1.92 -12.85 37.82
CA GLY A 137 -0.75 -13.00 38.69
C GLY A 137 -1.07 -12.76 40.17
N LEU A 138 -1.89 -11.74 40.47
CA LEU A 138 -2.36 -11.47 41.83
C LEU A 138 -3.32 -12.55 42.32
N SER A 139 -4.14 -13.14 41.44
CA SER A 139 -5.03 -14.25 41.83
C SER A 139 -4.27 -15.52 42.24
N PHE A 140 -3.09 -15.78 41.66
CA PHE A 140 -2.25 -16.92 42.07
C PHE A 140 -1.42 -16.61 43.31
N TYR A 141 -1.29 -15.33 43.68
CA TYR A 141 -0.57 -14.90 44.87
C TYR A 141 -1.52 -14.85 46.07
N GLN A 142 -1.64 -15.97 46.79
CA GLN A 142 -2.34 -15.98 48.09
C GLN A 142 -1.37 -15.53 49.19
N PRO A 143 -1.56 -14.34 49.81
CA PRO A 143 -0.73 -13.96 50.95
C PRO A 143 -1.01 -14.89 52.14
N PRO A 144 0.03 -15.27 52.91
CA PRO A 144 -0.14 -16.05 54.12
C PRO A 144 -0.78 -15.17 55.20
N GLY A 145 -2.11 -15.26 55.35
CA GLY A 145 -2.85 -14.45 56.34
C GLY A 145 -4.36 -14.33 56.12
N LYS A 146 -4.97 -15.13 55.23
CA LYS A 146 -6.41 -15.09 54.87
C LYS A 146 -7.40 -15.22 56.04
N GLU A 147 -6.95 -15.60 57.24
CA GLU A 147 -7.80 -15.84 58.41
C GLU A 147 -7.77 -14.73 59.47
N SER A 148 -7.04 -13.62 59.25
CA SER A 148 -7.07 -12.49 60.18
C SER A 148 -8.31 -11.63 59.94
N GLU A 149 -9.33 -11.77 60.81
CA GLU A 149 -10.52 -10.89 60.92
C GLU A 149 -10.16 -9.38 61.06
N LEU A 150 -8.88 -9.04 61.19
CA LEU A 150 -8.36 -7.69 61.37
C LEU A 150 -8.28 -6.87 60.07
N CYS A 151 -8.19 -7.51 58.89
CA CYS A 151 -8.07 -6.80 57.61
C CYS A 151 -9.41 -6.27 57.06
N GLY A 152 -10.52 -6.48 57.79
CA GLY A 152 -11.86 -5.99 57.45
C GLY A 152 -12.68 -6.99 56.63
N ASP A 153 -13.99 -7.01 56.88
CA ASP A 153 -14.95 -7.85 56.18
C ASP A 153 -14.97 -7.51 54.67
N VAL A 154 -14.83 -8.53 53.84
CA VAL A 154 -14.64 -8.48 52.38
C VAL A 154 -15.98 -8.22 51.68
N SER A 155 -16.81 -7.34 52.23
CA SER A 155 -18.20 -7.10 51.84
C SER A 155 -18.39 -5.69 51.24
N GLY A 156 -17.47 -5.31 50.35
CA GLY A 156 -17.37 -3.99 49.73
C GLY A 156 -17.69 -3.93 48.23
N GLY A 157 -18.38 -4.93 47.69
CA GLY A 157 -18.89 -4.94 46.31
C GLY A 157 -19.69 -6.23 46.12
N ALA A 158 -20.95 -6.10 45.69
CA ALA A 158 -21.83 -7.23 45.48
C ALA A 158 -21.20 -8.26 44.52
N GLU A 159 -20.90 -9.46 45.01
CA GLU A 159 -21.23 -10.78 44.44
C GLU A 159 -20.50 -11.91 45.21
N ASP A 160 -21.32 -12.79 45.80
CA ASP A 160 -21.15 -14.12 46.41
C ASP A 160 -19.83 -14.66 47.04
N GLU A 161 -20.04 -15.32 48.18
CA GLU A 161 -19.12 -15.98 49.12
C GLU A 161 -18.38 -17.24 48.56
N GLY A 162 -18.08 -17.29 47.25
CA GLY A 162 -17.37 -18.40 46.58
C GLY A 162 -16.04 -18.04 45.91
N GLU A 163 -15.57 -16.79 46.03
CA GLU A 163 -14.62 -16.17 45.09
C GLU A 163 -13.12 -16.48 45.31
N ALA A 164 -12.75 -17.16 46.40
CA ALA A 164 -11.34 -17.39 46.74
C ALA A 164 -10.62 -18.43 45.84
N ASP A 165 -11.37 -19.37 45.26
CA ASP A 165 -10.87 -20.41 44.35
C ASP A 165 -11.12 -20.09 42.86
N THR A 166 -11.93 -19.07 42.58
CA THR A 166 -12.34 -18.67 41.22
C THR A 166 -11.72 -17.36 40.75
N GLY A 167 -10.89 -16.67 41.53
CA GLY A 167 -10.26 -15.40 41.15
C GLY A 167 -9.43 -15.43 39.85
N TRP A 168 -8.93 -16.61 39.45
CA TRP A 168 -8.18 -16.77 38.20
C TRP A 168 -9.10 -16.65 36.98
N ILE A 169 -10.40 -16.90 37.16
CA ILE A 169 -11.41 -16.86 36.11
C ILE A 169 -11.59 -15.43 35.61
N GLU A 170 -11.50 -14.41 36.47
CA GLU A 170 -11.62 -13.00 36.06
C GLU A 170 -10.52 -12.61 35.07
N GLY A 171 -9.25 -12.87 35.41
CA GLY A 171 -8.11 -12.60 34.51
C GLY A 171 -8.14 -13.46 33.23
N ALA A 172 -8.51 -14.74 33.35
CA ALA A 172 -8.62 -15.64 32.21
C ALA A 172 -9.76 -15.25 31.24
N ALA A 173 -10.90 -14.78 31.77
CA ALA A 173 -12.04 -14.33 30.97
C ALA A 173 -11.71 -13.06 30.16
N ILE A 174 -10.95 -12.13 30.74
CA ILE A 174 -10.48 -10.93 30.02
C ILE A 174 -9.54 -11.35 28.88
N LEU A 175 -8.57 -12.24 29.13
CA LEU A 175 -7.63 -12.71 28.12
C LEU A 175 -8.36 -13.43 26.97
N LEU A 176 -9.30 -14.32 27.30
CA LEU A 176 -10.12 -15.01 26.29
C LEU A 176 -10.99 -14.03 25.49
N SER A 177 -11.53 -12.99 26.12
CA SER A 177 -12.31 -11.95 25.45
C SER A 177 -11.45 -11.14 24.48
N VAL A 178 -10.24 -10.75 24.87
CA VAL A 178 -9.28 -10.05 23.99
C VAL A 178 -8.94 -10.90 22.78
N VAL A 179 -8.65 -12.18 22.97
CA VAL A 179 -8.38 -13.11 21.87
C VAL A 179 -9.55 -13.17 20.90
N CYS A 180 -10.78 -13.29 21.40
CA CYS A 180 -11.98 -13.29 20.56
C CYS A 180 -12.13 -11.98 19.77
N VAL A 181 -11.95 -10.82 20.41
CA VAL A 181 -12.04 -9.50 19.75
C VAL A 181 -10.99 -9.37 18.66
N VAL A 182 -9.73 -9.70 18.94
CA VAL A 182 -8.63 -9.63 17.96
C VAL A 182 -8.89 -10.55 16.77
N LEU A 183 -9.39 -11.78 17.00
CA LEU A 183 -9.73 -12.70 15.92
C LEU A 183 -10.86 -12.16 15.04
N VAL A 184 -11.90 -11.56 15.63
CA VAL A 184 -13.01 -10.95 14.89
C VAL A 184 -12.52 -9.74 14.09
N THR A 185 -11.68 -8.88 14.68
CA THR A 185 -11.09 -7.72 14.00
C THR A 185 -10.21 -8.16 12.83
N ALA A 186 -9.29 -9.11 13.04
CA ALA A 186 -8.44 -9.65 12.00
C ALA A 186 -9.25 -10.34 10.89
N PHE A 187 -10.33 -11.05 11.22
CA PHE A 187 -11.21 -11.67 10.24
C PHE A 187 -11.95 -10.62 9.38
N ASN A 188 -12.41 -9.53 10.00
CA ASN A 188 -13.04 -8.43 9.29
C ASN A 188 -12.05 -7.74 8.34
N ASP A 189 -10.83 -7.45 8.79
CA ASP A 189 -9.81 -6.83 7.96
C ASP A 189 -9.32 -7.75 6.83
N TRP A 190 -9.17 -9.04 7.10
CA TRP A 190 -8.86 -10.03 6.07
C TRP A 190 -9.97 -10.12 5.02
N SER A 191 -11.23 -10.14 5.45
CA SER A 191 -12.38 -10.15 4.56
C SER A 191 -12.44 -8.89 3.70
N LYS A 192 -12.13 -7.74 4.28
CA LYS A 192 -12.03 -6.44 3.60
C LYS A 192 -10.93 -6.44 2.54
N GLU A 193 -9.72 -6.87 2.88
CA GLU A 193 -8.60 -6.94 1.94
C GLU A 193 -8.89 -7.89 0.76
N LYS A 194 -9.50 -9.05 1.06
CA LYS A 194 -9.94 -10.01 0.03
C LYS A 194 -10.95 -9.40 -0.94
N GLN A 195 -11.91 -8.61 -0.44
CA GLN A 195 -12.90 -7.92 -1.27
C GLN A 195 -12.25 -6.86 -2.17
N PHE A 196 -11.32 -6.06 -1.64
CA PHE A 196 -10.60 -5.06 -2.43
C PHE A 196 -9.77 -5.67 -3.56
N ARG A 197 -9.07 -6.77 -3.27
CA ARG A 197 -8.30 -7.49 -4.29
C ARG A 197 -9.20 -8.07 -5.38
N GLY A 198 -10.38 -8.56 -5.00
CA GLY A 198 -11.39 -9.02 -5.97
C GLY A 198 -11.81 -7.90 -6.93
N LEU A 199 -12.07 -6.70 -6.42
CA LEU A 199 -12.43 -5.54 -7.24
C LEU A 199 -11.26 -5.08 -8.13
N GLN A 200 -10.06 -4.98 -7.56
CA GLN A 200 -8.85 -4.57 -8.29
C GLN A 200 -8.54 -5.53 -9.46
N SER A 201 -8.61 -6.84 -9.21
CA SER A 201 -8.37 -7.84 -10.26
C SER A 201 -9.36 -7.78 -11.43
N ARG A 202 -10.59 -7.30 -11.19
CA ARG A 202 -11.60 -7.11 -12.24
C ARG A 202 -11.33 -5.84 -13.05
N ILE A 203 -10.98 -4.75 -12.38
CA ILE A 203 -10.61 -3.48 -13.04
C ILE A 203 -9.42 -3.71 -13.98
N GLU A 204 -8.41 -4.45 -13.53
CA GLU A 204 -7.23 -4.78 -14.33
C GLU A 204 -7.57 -5.64 -15.57
N GLN A 205 -8.58 -6.51 -15.49
CA GLN A 205 -9.03 -7.32 -16.63
C GLN A 205 -9.85 -6.53 -17.66
N GLU A 206 -10.52 -5.46 -17.25
CA GLU A 206 -11.36 -4.65 -18.14
C GLU A 206 -10.57 -3.63 -18.97
N GLN A 207 -9.34 -3.30 -18.56
CA GLN A 207 -8.48 -2.41 -19.33
C GLN A 207 -7.98 -3.12 -20.59
N LYS A 208 -8.51 -2.68 -21.74
CA LYS A 208 -8.14 -3.18 -23.06
C LYS A 208 -7.39 -2.10 -23.85
N PHE A 209 -6.46 -2.52 -24.67
CA PHE A 209 -5.73 -1.66 -25.58
C PHE A 209 -5.79 -2.20 -27.01
N THR A 210 -5.71 -1.29 -27.98
CA THR A 210 -5.82 -1.64 -29.40
C THR A 210 -4.44 -1.97 -29.97
N VAL A 211 -4.25 -3.18 -30.48
CA VAL A 211 -3.00 -3.63 -31.11
C VAL A 211 -3.28 -4.24 -32.49
N VAL A 212 -2.26 -4.28 -33.34
CA VAL A 212 -2.31 -4.94 -34.64
C VAL A 212 -1.60 -6.30 -34.53
N ARG A 213 -2.32 -7.39 -34.83
CA ARG A 213 -1.77 -8.74 -34.96
C ARG A 213 -2.35 -9.42 -36.20
N LYS A 214 -1.53 -10.06 -37.02
CA LYS A 214 -1.91 -10.66 -38.32
C LYS A 214 -2.63 -9.66 -39.26
N GLY A 215 -2.23 -8.40 -39.26
CA GLY A 215 -2.88 -7.32 -40.04
C GLY A 215 -4.26 -6.89 -39.52
N ASN A 216 -4.77 -7.52 -38.46
CA ASN A 216 -6.05 -7.17 -37.87
C ASN A 216 -5.87 -6.30 -36.63
N VAL A 217 -6.67 -5.24 -36.54
CA VAL A 217 -6.75 -4.38 -35.37
C VAL A 217 -7.64 -5.06 -34.34
N ILE A 218 -7.05 -5.55 -33.25
CA ILE A 218 -7.73 -6.28 -32.18
C ILE A 218 -7.56 -5.56 -30.84
N GLN A 219 -8.54 -5.70 -29.95
CA GLN A 219 -8.43 -5.22 -28.57
C GLN A 219 -8.00 -6.37 -27.67
N ILE A 220 -6.84 -6.22 -27.02
CA ILE A 220 -6.32 -7.17 -26.05
C ILE A 220 -6.30 -6.56 -24.64
N PRO A 221 -6.40 -7.36 -23.58
CA PRO A 221 -6.13 -6.88 -22.22
C PRO A 221 -4.72 -6.29 -22.13
N VAL A 222 -4.56 -5.21 -21.37
CA VAL A 222 -3.25 -4.53 -21.17
C VAL A 222 -2.18 -5.49 -20.65
N ALA A 223 -2.56 -6.43 -19.77
CA ALA A 223 -1.68 -7.45 -19.21
C ALA A 223 -1.12 -8.42 -20.26
N ASP A 224 -1.80 -8.58 -21.40
CA ASP A 224 -1.40 -9.52 -22.46
C ASP A 224 -0.52 -8.91 -23.55
N MET A 225 -0.24 -7.61 -23.44
CA MET A 225 0.64 -6.89 -24.35
C MET A 225 2.09 -7.30 -24.14
N VAL A 226 2.82 -7.50 -25.24
CA VAL A 226 4.21 -7.98 -25.23
C VAL A 226 5.11 -7.07 -26.06
N VAL A 227 6.42 -7.17 -25.83
CA VAL A 227 7.42 -6.47 -26.63
C VAL A 227 7.33 -6.90 -28.10
N GLY A 228 7.29 -5.92 -28.99
CA GLY A 228 7.11 -6.10 -30.42
C GLY A 228 5.65 -6.00 -30.90
N ASP A 229 4.66 -5.88 -30.01
CA ASP A 229 3.30 -5.54 -30.43
C ASP A 229 3.28 -4.17 -31.10
N MET A 230 2.45 -4.03 -32.14
CA MET A 230 2.18 -2.76 -32.80
C MET A 230 0.90 -2.17 -32.19
N ALA A 231 1.05 -1.24 -31.26
CA ALA A 231 -0.04 -0.59 -30.55
C ALA A 231 -0.56 0.63 -31.32
N GLN A 232 -1.88 0.76 -31.44
CA GLN A 232 -2.51 1.92 -32.07
C GLN A 232 -2.93 2.90 -30.98
N VAL A 233 -2.29 4.07 -30.96
CA VAL A 233 -2.54 5.13 -29.97
C VAL A 233 -3.49 6.18 -30.54
N LYS A 234 -4.46 6.60 -29.74
CA LYS A 234 -5.49 7.57 -30.11
C LYS A 234 -5.66 8.60 -28.98
N TYR A 235 -6.31 9.72 -29.31
CA TYR A 235 -6.73 10.71 -28.33
C TYR A 235 -7.46 10.08 -27.13
N GLY A 236 -7.03 10.46 -25.92
CA GLY A 236 -7.59 9.99 -24.66
C GLY A 236 -7.00 8.69 -24.12
N ASP A 237 -6.16 8.00 -24.88
CA ASP A 237 -5.52 6.76 -24.44
C ASP A 237 -4.47 7.05 -23.36
N LEU A 238 -4.45 6.20 -22.32
CA LEU A 238 -3.33 6.07 -21.39
C LEU A 238 -2.36 5.03 -21.96
N LEU A 239 -1.10 5.40 -22.12
CA LEU A 239 -0.11 4.47 -22.68
C LEU A 239 0.23 3.34 -21.69
N PRO A 240 -0.01 2.06 -22.04
CA PRO A 240 0.17 0.95 -21.11
C PRO A 240 1.59 0.38 -21.05
N ALA A 241 2.45 0.73 -21.99
CA ALA A 241 3.86 0.30 -22.08
C ALA A 241 4.68 1.38 -22.77
N ASP A 242 6.00 1.27 -22.65
CA ASP A 242 6.92 2.14 -23.39
C ASP A 242 7.06 1.64 -24.83
N GLY A 243 7.30 2.56 -25.74
CA GLY A 243 7.41 2.26 -27.15
C GLY A 243 8.03 3.37 -27.98
N ILE A 244 8.17 3.07 -29.26
CA ILE A 244 8.69 3.99 -30.27
C ILE A 244 7.61 4.23 -31.31
N LEU A 245 7.38 5.48 -31.65
CA LEU A 245 6.45 5.92 -32.67
C LEU A 245 6.98 5.51 -34.05
N VAL A 246 6.21 4.68 -34.74
CA VAL A 246 6.48 4.25 -36.12
C VAL A 246 5.76 5.15 -37.11
N GLN A 247 4.55 5.58 -36.77
CA GLN A 247 3.74 6.48 -37.60
C GLN A 247 2.90 7.37 -36.69
N GLY A 248 2.79 8.66 -36.98
CA GLY A 248 1.99 9.58 -36.18
C GLY A 248 1.39 10.72 -36.99
N ASN A 249 0.22 11.18 -36.58
CA ASN A 249 -0.49 12.34 -37.11
C ASN A 249 -0.74 13.33 -35.96
N ASP A 250 0.04 14.42 -35.94
CA ASP A 250 -0.03 15.51 -34.94
C ASP A 250 -0.17 15.02 -33.48
N LEU A 251 0.61 14.00 -33.13
CA LEU A 251 0.54 13.38 -31.81
C LEU A 251 1.11 14.32 -30.74
N LYS A 252 0.29 14.64 -29.73
CA LYS A 252 0.70 15.38 -28.54
C LYS A 252 0.37 14.60 -27.28
N ILE A 253 1.32 14.60 -26.35
CA ILE A 253 1.25 13.79 -25.15
C ILE A 253 1.50 14.66 -23.93
N ASP A 254 0.74 14.40 -22.87
CA ASP A 254 0.99 14.94 -21.54
C ASP A 254 1.94 13.99 -20.79
N GLU A 255 3.15 14.48 -20.53
CA GLU A 255 4.19 13.78 -19.78
C GLU A 255 4.27 14.22 -18.31
N SER A 256 3.30 15.01 -17.82
CA SER A 256 3.30 15.56 -16.46
C SER A 256 3.39 14.51 -15.37
N SER A 257 2.86 13.31 -15.60
CA SER A 257 2.97 12.16 -14.68
C SER A 257 4.42 11.74 -14.41
N LEU A 258 5.34 12.00 -15.34
CA LEU A 258 6.74 11.58 -15.28
C LEU A 258 7.71 12.75 -15.07
N THR A 259 7.51 13.86 -15.79
CA THR A 259 8.43 15.02 -15.74
C THR A 259 7.95 16.09 -14.75
N GLY A 260 6.66 16.10 -14.41
CA GLY A 260 6.04 17.16 -13.62
C GLY A 260 5.75 18.43 -14.42
N GLU A 261 6.06 18.47 -15.72
CA GLU A 261 5.76 19.58 -16.62
C GLU A 261 4.41 19.36 -17.29
N SER A 262 3.49 20.32 -17.21
CA SER A 262 2.13 20.20 -17.74
C SER A 262 1.99 20.55 -19.23
N ASP A 263 3.09 20.90 -19.89
CA ASP A 263 3.07 21.30 -21.28
C ASP A 263 2.96 20.09 -22.21
N HIS A 264 2.11 20.20 -23.24
CA HIS A 264 1.93 19.13 -24.22
C HIS A 264 3.17 18.98 -25.10
N VAL A 265 3.78 17.80 -25.08
CA VAL A 265 4.96 17.47 -25.88
C VAL A 265 4.52 16.91 -27.24
N ARG A 266 4.99 17.53 -28.33
CA ARG A 266 4.75 17.05 -29.69
C ARG A 266 5.68 15.87 -30.00
N LYS A 267 5.11 14.76 -30.45
CA LYS A 267 5.83 13.55 -30.84
C LYS A 267 5.79 13.37 -32.35
N SER A 268 6.95 13.11 -32.94
CA SER A 268 7.10 12.85 -34.37
C SER A 268 8.26 11.90 -34.59
N VAL A 269 8.16 11.10 -35.65
CA VAL A 269 9.19 10.12 -36.01
C VAL A 269 10.56 10.78 -36.19
N ASP A 270 10.61 12.03 -36.68
CA ASP A 270 11.87 12.73 -36.99
C ASP A 270 12.48 13.55 -35.84
N LYS A 271 11.77 13.76 -34.72
CA LYS A 271 12.26 14.61 -33.62
C LYS A 271 12.29 13.91 -32.29
N ASP A 272 11.17 13.31 -31.90
CA ASP A 272 11.05 12.60 -30.64
C ASP A 272 10.01 11.47 -30.79
N PRO A 273 10.48 10.26 -31.15
CA PRO A 273 9.59 9.13 -31.37
C PRO A 273 9.25 8.40 -30.06
N MET A 274 9.73 8.87 -28.90
CA MET A 274 9.64 8.11 -27.66
C MET A 274 8.27 8.28 -26.99
N LEU A 275 7.67 7.15 -26.65
CA LEU A 275 6.35 7.02 -26.01
C LEU A 275 6.50 6.29 -24.69
N LEU A 276 5.99 6.87 -23.61
CA LEU A 276 6.25 6.39 -22.25
C LEU A 276 4.96 5.90 -21.60
N SER A 277 5.04 4.74 -20.94
CA SER A 277 3.97 4.20 -20.11
C SER A 277 3.55 5.20 -19.03
N GLY A 278 2.25 5.30 -18.75
CA GLY A 278 1.73 6.23 -17.74
C GLY A 278 1.48 7.66 -18.22
N THR A 279 1.78 7.95 -19.49
CA THR A 279 1.48 9.26 -20.13
C THR A 279 0.16 9.23 -20.90
N HIS A 280 -0.45 10.40 -21.07
CA HIS A 280 -1.77 10.54 -21.70
C HIS A 280 -1.68 11.18 -23.08
N VAL A 281 -2.38 10.61 -24.06
CA VAL A 281 -2.47 11.18 -25.41
C VAL A 281 -3.52 12.30 -25.42
N MET A 282 -3.07 13.53 -25.64
CA MET A 282 -3.91 14.73 -25.59
C MET A 282 -4.39 15.20 -26.95
N GLU A 283 -3.68 14.88 -28.04
CA GLU A 283 -4.12 15.18 -29.41
C GLU A 283 -3.52 14.17 -30.39
N GLY A 284 -4.19 13.96 -31.53
CA GLY A 284 -3.66 13.17 -32.64
C GLY A 284 -3.85 11.67 -32.50
N SER A 285 -3.12 10.93 -33.35
CA SER A 285 -3.11 9.46 -33.35
C SER A 285 -1.82 8.92 -33.93
N GLY A 286 -1.47 7.68 -33.63
CA GLY A 286 -0.26 7.05 -34.13
C GLY A 286 -0.23 5.53 -33.99
N ARG A 287 0.85 4.95 -34.48
CA ARG A 287 1.25 3.54 -34.29
C ARG A 287 2.57 3.52 -33.56
N MET A 288 2.61 2.75 -32.48
CA MET A 288 3.79 2.58 -31.65
C MET A 288 4.22 1.12 -31.61
N LEU A 289 5.52 0.88 -31.72
CA LEU A 289 6.13 -0.41 -31.44
C LEU A 289 6.43 -0.51 -29.95
N VAL A 290 5.89 -1.52 -29.28
CA VAL A 290 6.12 -1.74 -27.85
C VAL A 290 7.55 -2.25 -27.64
N THR A 291 8.33 -1.55 -26.80
CA THR A 291 9.75 -1.86 -26.54
C THR A 291 9.99 -2.37 -25.13
N ALA A 292 9.30 -1.84 -24.13
CA ALA A 292 9.46 -2.25 -22.73
C ALA A 292 8.11 -2.32 -22.00
N VAL A 293 7.90 -3.40 -21.26
CA VAL A 293 6.64 -3.72 -20.57
C VAL A 293 6.86 -3.99 -19.08
N GLY A 294 5.82 -3.77 -18.26
CA GLY A 294 5.82 -4.09 -16.84
C GLY A 294 6.97 -3.42 -16.08
N VAL A 295 7.70 -4.18 -15.27
CA VAL A 295 8.83 -3.70 -14.45
C VAL A 295 10.02 -3.16 -15.26
N ASN A 296 10.06 -3.44 -16.57
CA ASN A 296 11.11 -2.97 -17.47
C ASN A 296 10.79 -1.61 -18.11
N SER A 297 9.55 -1.12 -17.98
CA SER A 297 9.19 0.22 -18.45
C SER A 297 9.69 1.30 -17.48
N GLN A 298 9.80 2.55 -17.94
CA GLN A 298 10.23 3.69 -17.11
C GLN A 298 9.33 3.85 -15.88
N THR A 299 8.01 3.80 -16.09
CA THR A 299 7.04 3.84 -15.00
C THR A 299 7.16 2.63 -14.08
N GLY A 300 7.39 1.43 -14.62
CA GLY A 300 7.60 0.22 -13.83
C GLY A 300 8.86 0.29 -12.96
N ILE A 301 9.95 0.86 -13.48
CA ILE A 301 11.20 1.08 -12.74
C ILE A 301 10.96 2.07 -11.60
N ILE A 302 10.34 3.23 -11.89
CA ILE A 302 10.00 4.23 -10.89
C ILE A 302 9.10 3.63 -9.80
N PHE A 303 8.07 2.89 -10.18
CA PHE A 303 7.14 2.26 -9.24
C PHE A 303 7.81 1.19 -8.37
N THR A 304 8.75 0.42 -8.94
CA THR A 304 9.53 -0.57 -8.19
C THR A 304 10.46 0.11 -7.18
N LEU A 305 11.09 1.23 -7.56
CA LEU A 305 11.95 2.03 -6.66
C LEU A 305 11.15 2.69 -5.53
N LEU A 306 9.99 3.28 -5.84
CA LEU A 306 9.09 3.86 -4.84
C LEU A 306 8.51 2.79 -3.91
N GLY A 307 8.10 1.64 -4.46
CA GLY A 307 7.60 0.51 -3.70
C GLY A 307 8.65 -0.11 -2.76
N ALA A 308 9.93 -0.05 -3.12
CA ALA A 308 11.04 -0.40 -2.21
C ALA A 308 11.24 0.66 -1.11
N GLY A 309 11.06 1.95 -1.42
CA GLY A 309 11.16 3.05 -0.45
C GLY A 309 10.07 3.05 0.62
N GLU A 310 8.83 2.69 0.27
CA GLU A 310 7.73 2.58 1.25
C GLU A 310 7.97 1.47 2.29
N MET A 311 8.74 0.42 1.96
CA MET A 311 9.12 -0.61 2.94
C MET A 311 10.09 -0.10 4.02
N GLU A 312 10.86 0.96 3.73
CA GLU A 312 11.82 1.55 4.67
C GLU A 312 11.22 2.64 5.55
N GLU A 313 10.24 3.40 5.05
CA GLU A 313 9.60 4.47 5.83
C GLU A 313 8.64 3.95 6.90
N GLU A 314 7.85 2.90 6.63
CA GLU A 314 6.97 2.29 7.64
C GLU A 314 7.77 1.72 8.85
N GLY A 315 9.03 1.34 8.64
CA GLY A 315 9.94 0.89 9.70
C GLY A 315 10.57 2.02 10.53
N LYS A 316 10.61 3.25 10.01
CA LYS A 316 11.24 4.41 10.67
C LYS A 316 10.25 5.32 11.40
N GLU A 317 9.00 5.41 10.95
CA GLU A 317 7.99 6.25 11.63
C GLU A 317 7.64 5.78 13.05
N LYS A 318 7.83 4.49 13.38
CA LYS A 318 7.61 3.95 14.73
C LYS A 318 8.77 4.22 15.72
N LYS A 319 9.90 4.82 15.32
CA LYS A 319 11.09 5.02 16.18
C LYS A 319 11.45 6.47 16.51
N GLY A 320 10.67 7.46 16.10
CA GLY A 320 11.08 8.87 16.17
C GLY A 320 10.03 9.84 16.67
N LYS A 321 9.34 9.57 17.79
CA LYS A 321 8.58 10.59 18.54
C LYS A 321 8.53 10.28 20.04
N GLN A 322 9.60 10.62 20.75
CA GLN A 322 9.55 11.03 22.17
C GLN A 322 10.85 11.73 22.55
N ALA A 323 10.72 12.77 23.39
CA ALA A 323 11.69 13.83 23.74
C ALA A 323 11.89 14.86 22.59
N ASP A 324 11.72 16.18 22.75
CA ASP A 324 11.89 17.03 23.93
C ASP A 324 10.97 18.26 23.90
N GLY A 325 10.48 18.64 25.08
CA GLY A 325 9.91 19.95 25.36
C GLY A 325 10.61 20.55 26.57
N ALA A 326 11.59 21.42 26.35
CA ALA A 326 12.12 22.34 27.33
C ALA A 326 12.69 23.59 26.62
N VAL A 327 12.53 24.72 27.30
CA VAL A 327 12.52 26.08 26.80
C VAL A 327 13.91 26.75 26.94
N GLU A 328 14.15 27.74 26.08
CA GLU A 328 15.04 28.92 26.22
C GLU A 328 16.54 28.92 25.81
N ASN A 329 16.79 29.72 24.76
CA ASN A 329 17.73 30.85 24.65
C ASN A 329 19.27 30.63 24.74
N ASN A 330 20.00 30.88 23.64
CA ASN A 330 20.97 32.00 23.55
C ASN A 330 21.60 32.15 22.15
N GLN A 331 21.88 33.40 21.77
CA GLN A 331 22.69 33.81 20.62
C GLN A 331 24.18 33.48 20.83
N ASN A 332 24.90 33.04 19.78
CA ASN A 332 26.06 33.77 19.23
C ASN A 332 26.78 33.08 18.06
N LYS A 333 27.27 33.93 17.15
CA LYS A 333 28.15 33.66 16.00
C LYS A 333 29.48 33.01 16.38
N ALA A 334 30.00 32.12 15.51
CA ALA A 334 31.41 32.12 15.11
C ALA A 334 31.64 31.35 13.79
N LYS A 335 32.35 32.00 12.86
CA LYS A 335 32.93 31.44 11.63
C LYS A 335 34.02 30.40 11.97
N LYS A 336 34.12 29.33 11.16
CA LYS A 336 35.43 28.81 10.70
C LYS A 336 35.29 28.01 9.39
N GLN A 337 36.32 28.16 8.57
CA GLN A 337 36.53 27.73 7.18
C GLN A 337 37.30 26.39 7.12
N ASP A 338 37.50 25.92 5.88
CA ASP A 338 38.17 24.70 5.36
C ASP A 338 37.35 23.39 5.38
N GLY A 339 37.27 22.59 4.32
CA GLY A 339 37.88 22.60 2.98
C GLY A 339 37.96 21.16 2.43
N GLY A 340 37.52 20.91 1.19
CA GLY A 340 37.58 19.60 0.47
C GLY A 340 36.25 19.21 -0.20
N VAL A 341 35.91 19.63 -1.45
CA VAL A 341 36.21 19.02 -2.78
C VAL A 341 35.65 17.58 -2.89
N ALA A 342 34.81 17.12 -3.83
CA ALA A 342 34.10 17.53 -5.07
C ALA A 342 32.90 16.55 -5.20
N MET A 343 31.84 16.68 -6.01
CA MET A 343 31.76 17.02 -7.44
C MET A 343 30.27 17.27 -7.75
N GLU A 344 29.92 18.50 -8.12
CA GLU A 344 28.61 18.84 -8.69
C GLU A 344 28.70 18.78 -10.22
N MET A 345 27.70 18.18 -10.88
CA MET A 345 27.41 18.45 -12.29
C MET A 345 26.27 19.50 -12.35
N GLN A 346 26.58 20.65 -12.94
CA GLN A 346 25.65 21.74 -13.21
C GLN A 346 24.88 21.49 -14.52
N PRO A 347 23.60 21.88 -14.62
CA PRO A 347 22.97 22.11 -15.92
C PRO A 347 23.29 23.53 -16.43
N LEU A 348 23.54 23.63 -17.73
CA LEU A 348 23.91 24.84 -18.47
C LEU A 348 22.76 25.86 -18.54
N LYS A 349 23.12 27.13 -18.31
CA LYS A 349 22.31 28.33 -18.61
C LYS A 349 22.24 28.57 -20.12
N SER A 350 21.07 28.96 -20.60
CA SER A 350 20.91 29.90 -21.71
C SER A 350 20.15 31.13 -21.20
N ALA A 351 20.68 32.31 -21.51
CA ALA A 351 20.09 33.63 -21.27
C ALA A 351 18.80 33.79 -22.10
N GLU A 352 17.76 34.52 -21.66
CA GLU A 352 17.70 35.98 -21.71
C GLU A 352 16.51 36.52 -20.89
N GLY A 353 16.75 37.55 -20.07
CA GLY A 353 15.83 38.66 -19.77
C GLY A 353 14.55 38.44 -18.93
N GLY A 354 14.60 38.89 -17.66
CA GLY A 354 13.54 39.77 -17.11
C GLY A 354 12.63 39.23 -16.01
N GLU A 355 12.76 39.88 -14.84
CA GLU A 355 11.79 40.01 -13.73
C GLU A 355 11.75 38.91 -12.64
N VAL A 356 12.03 39.38 -11.43
CA VAL A 356 12.17 38.64 -10.18
C VAL A 356 10.81 38.64 -9.49
N GLU A 357 10.17 37.47 -9.41
CA GLU A 357 9.18 37.18 -8.38
C GLU A 357 9.67 36.04 -7.50
N ASP A 358 9.68 36.31 -6.19
CA ASP A 358 9.98 35.37 -5.11
C ASP A 358 9.07 34.13 -5.20
N ARG A 359 9.59 33.02 -5.75
CA ARG A 359 8.96 31.70 -5.63
C ARG A 359 9.46 30.98 -4.39
N GLU A 360 8.60 30.94 -3.39
CA GLU A 360 8.67 30.02 -2.26
C GLU A 360 9.00 28.60 -2.73
N LYS A 361 9.91 27.94 -2.00
CA LYS A 361 10.27 26.53 -2.17
C LYS A 361 9.03 25.66 -1.94
N LYS A 362 8.29 25.37 -3.00
CA LYS A 362 7.19 24.41 -3.01
C LYS A 362 7.81 23.02 -2.88
N LYS A 363 7.85 22.50 -1.65
CA LYS A 363 8.15 21.08 -1.38
C LYS A 363 7.15 20.25 -2.21
N THR A 364 7.67 19.46 -3.12
CA THR A 364 6.92 18.45 -3.88
C THR A 364 6.28 17.49 -2.91
N SER A 365 4.98 17.68 -2.65
CA SER A 365 4.18 16.75 -1.88
C SER A 365 3.86 15.57 -2.78
N VAL A 366 4.43 14.40 -2.46
CA VAL A 366 3.89 13.10 -2.87
C VAL A 366 2.37 13.12 -2.61
N PRO A 367 1.52 12.65 -3.53
CA PRO A 367 0.07 12.67 -3.32
C PRO A 367 -0.25 11.81 -2.10
N LYS A 368 -0.47 12.46 -0.95
CA LYS A 368 -1.01 11.81 0.24
C LYS A 368 -2.36 11.28 -0.19
N LYS A 369 -2.63 9.98 0.04
CA LYS A 369 -3.97 9.40 -0.07
C LYS A 369 -4.97 10.35 0.58
N GLU A 370 -5.74 11.05 -0.24
CA GLU A 370 -6.74 11.99 0.26
C GLU A 370 -7.78 11.15 0.99
N LYS A 371 -7.96 11.41 2.29
CA LYS A 371 -8.99 10.72 3.07
C LYS A 371 -10.35 11.22 2.59
N SER A 372 -11.34 10.31 2.50
CA SER A 372 -12.69 10.68 2.12
C SER A 372 -13.28 11.74 3.09
N VAL A 373 -14.23 12.55 2.60
CA VAL A 373 -14.81 13.67 3.37
C VAL A 373 -15.50 13.15 4.65
N LEU A 374 -16.24 12.05 4.56
CA LEU A 374 -16.89 11.38 5.69
C LEU A 374 -15.84 10.75 6.61
N GLN A 375 -14.82 10.08 6.07
CA GLN A 375 -13.74 9.51 6.89
C GLN A 375 -13.06 10.58 7.76
N GLY A 376 -12.82 11.77 7.21
CA GLY A 376 -12.28 12.91 7.95
C GLY A 376 -13.17 13.33 9.13
N LYS A 377 -14.48 13.48 8.89
CA LYS A 377 -15.46 13.86 9.93
C LYS A 377 -15.60 12.77 11.00
N LEU A 378 -15.68 11.52 10.59
CA LEU A 378 -15.80 10.36 11.48
C LEU A 378 -14.57 10.17 12.36
N THR A 379 -13.38 10.39 11.81
CA THR A 379 -12.14 10.38 12.60
C THR A 379 -12.16 11.48 13.66
N LYS A 380 -12.62 12.69 13.31
CA LYS A 380 -12.74 13.80 14.27
C LYS A 380 -13.73 13.48 15.39
N LEU A 381 -14.87 12.90 15.05
CA LEU A 381 -15.88 12.45 16.00
C LEU A 381 -15.33 11.36 16.92
N ALA A 382 -14.68 10.33 16.36
CA ALA A 382 -14.06 9.25 17.13
C ALA A 382 -13.01 9.78 18.12
N VAL A 383 -12.19 10.76 17.73
CA VAL A 383 -11.23 11.41 18.63
C VAL A 383 -11.93 12.19 19.74
N GLN A 384 -13.04 12.86 19.45
CA GLN A 384 -13.82 13.59 20.48
C GLN A 384 -14.45 12.61 21.48
N ILE A 385 -15.05 11.52 21.00
CA ILE A 385 -15.59 10.47 21.86
C ILE A 385 -14.46 9.84 22.68
N GLY A 386 -13.32 9.52 22.08
CA GLY A 386 -12.17 8.97 22.78
C GLY A 386 -11.65 9.88 23.90
N LYS A 387 -11.59 11.21 23.67
CA LYS A 387 -11.24 12.19 24.71
C LYS A 387 -12.28 12.25 25.83
N ALA A 388 -13.56 12.24 25.50
CA ALA A 388 -14.63 12.23 26.49
C ALA A 388 -14.62 10.93 27.31
N GLY A 389 -14.44 9.78 26.65
CA GLY A 389 -14.30 8.47 27.26
C GLY A 389 -13.10 8.39 28.21
N LEU A 390 -11.95 8.96 27.82
CA LEU A 390 -10.77 9.04 28.68
C LEU A 390 -11.03 9.87 29.94
N VAL A 391 -11.68 11.03 29.80
CA VAL A 391 -12.03 11.88 30.95
C VAL A 391 -13.00 11.15 31.88
N MET A 392 -14.04 10.51 31.33
CA MET A 392 -15.01 9.74 32.12
C MET A 392 -14.37 8.55 32.84
N SER A 393 -13.52 7.79 32.15
CA SER A 393 -12.76 6.67 32.74
C SER A 393 -11.84 7.13 33.87
N ALA A 394 -11.13 8.26 33.71
CA ALA A 394 -10.30 8.82 34.77
C ALA A 394 -11.15 9.25 35.99
N ILE A 395 -12.29 9.90 35.75
CA ILE A 395 -13.21 10.32 36.81
C ILE A 395 -13.76 9.11 37.57
N THR A 396 -14.17 8.03 36.89
CA THR A 396 -14.69 6.83 37.57
C THR A 396 -13.62 6.18 38.44
N VAL A 397 -12.39 6.04 37.96
CA VAL A 397 -11.27 5.50 38.76
C VAL A 397 -11.00 6.37 39.98
N ILE A 398 -10.95 7.69 39.82
CA ILE A 398 -10.72 8.62 40.94
C ILE A 398 -11.83 8.51 41.98
N ILE A 399 -13.09 8.45 41.56
CA ILE A 399 -14.24 8.31 42.47
C ILE A 399 -14.17 6.99 43.24
N LEU A 400 -13.90 5.87 42.56
CA LEU A 400 -13.80 4.55 43.20
C LEU A 400 -12.65 4.49 44.20
N VAL A 401 -11.48 5.04 43.84
CA VAL A 401 -10.32 5.14 44.73
C VAL A 401 -10.61 6.01 45.94
N LEU A 402 -11.16 7.21 45.75
CA LEU A 402 -11.48 8.12 46.85
C LEU A 402 -12.55 7.52 47.77
N TYR A 403 -13.59 6.92 47.20
CA TYR A 403 -14.63 6.24 47.96
C TYR A 403 -14.05 5.11 48.83
N PHE A 404 -13.19 4.27 48.25
CA PHE A 404 -12.52 3.20 48.98
C PHE A 404 -11.63 3.72 50.10
N VAL A 405 -10.81 4.74 49.84
CA VAL A 405 -9.87 5.31 50.83
C VAL A 405 -10.63 5.98 51.97
N ILE A 406 -11.64 6.81 51.67
CA ILE A 406 -12.41 7.53 52.70
C ILE A 406 -13.20 6.54 53.55
N ASN A 407 -13.91 5.60 52.93
CA ASN A 407 -14.74 4.65 53.68
C ASN A 407 -13.88 3.74 54.57
N THR A 408 -12.75 3.24 54.06
CA THR A 408 -11.91 2.28 54.78
C THR A 408 -11.05 2.92 55.86
N PHE A 409 -10.35 4.02 55.55
CA PHE A 409 -9.38 4.62 56.47
C PHE A 409 -9.96 5.73 57.35
N VAL A 410 -10.99 6.45 56.88
CA VAL A 410 -11.57 7.58 57.63
C VAL A 410 -12.83 7.18 58.38
N VAL A 411 -13.77 6.48 57.74
CA VAL A 411 -15.05 6.13 58.36
C VAL A 411 -14.94 4.88 59.23
N LYS A 412 -14.38 3.79 58.68
CA LYS A 412 -14.18 2.54 59.43
C LYS A 412 -12.95 2.56 60.35
N GLY A 413 -12.02 3.50 60.13
CA GLY A 413 -10.85 3.71 61.00
C GLY A 413 -9.80 2.60 60.96
N HIS A 414 -9.74 1.80 59.89
CA HIS A 414 -8.70 0.78 59.75
C HIS A 414 -7.31 1.42 59.57
N VAL A 415 -6.30 0.86 60.23
CA VAL A 415 -4.90 1.31 60.09
C VAL A 415 -4.24 0.51 58.97
N TRP A 416 -3.42 1.16 58.13
CA TRP A 416 -2.68 0.48 57.07
C TRP A 416 -1.66 -0.50 57.67
N LEU A 417 -1.95 -1.79 57.62
CA LEU A 417 -1.08 -2.86 58.06
C LEU A 417 -0.31 -3.46 56.86
N PRO A 418 1.00 -3.76 57.00
CA PRO A 418 1.79 -4.35 55.92
C PRO A 418 1.26 -5.72 55.48
N GLU A 419 0.63 -6.48 56.37
CA GLU A 419 0.02 -7.79 56.10
C GLU A 419 -1.21 -7.71 55.18
N CYS A 420 -2.01 -6.62 55.26
CA CYS A 420 -3.20 -6.42 54.43
C CYS A 420 -2.88 -5.71 53.10
N THR A 421 -1.62 -5.32 52.85
CA THR A 421 -1.23 -4.53 51.66
C THR A 421 -1.54 -5.23 50.32
N PRO A 422 -1.32 -6.55 50.15
CA PRO A 422 -1.69 -7.25 48.92
C PRO A 422 -3.18 -7.18 48.59
N ILE A 423 -4.05 -7.21 49.60
CA ILE A 423 -5.51 -7.15 49.44
C ILE A 423 -5.93 -5.75 48.96
N TYR A 424 -5.35 -4.70 49.54
CA TYR A 424 -5.61 -3.33 49.09
C TYR A 424 -5.13 -3.10 47.65
N ILE A 425 -3.96 -3.64 47.28
CA ILE A 425 -3.46 -3.60 45.90
C ILE A 425 -4.43 -4.30 44.94
N GLN A 426 -5.02 -5.43 45.32
CA GLN A 426 -6.02 -6.13 44.51
C GLN A 426 -7.26 -5.24 44.23
N TYR A 427 -7.74 -4.49 45.22
CA TYR A 427 -8.83 -3.51 45.01
C TYR A 427 -8.44 -2.38 44.04
N PHE A 428 -7.23 -1.83 44.16
CA PHE A 428 -6.74 -0.81 43.23
C PHE A 428 -6.65 -1.33 41.79
N VAL A 429 -6.20 -2.58 41.62
CA VAL A 429 -6.19 -3.25 40.31
C VAL A 429 -7.61 -3.42 39.77
N LYS A 430 -8.58 -3.83 40.61
CA LYS A 430 -9.99 -3.95 40.20
C LYS A 430 -10.58 -2.60 39.78
N PHE A 431 -10.33 -1.51 40.51
CA PHE A 431 -10.76 -0.17 40.11
C PHE A 431 -10.12 0.29 38.80
N PHE A 432 -8.84 -0.04 38.58
CA PHE A 432 -8.15 0.25 37.33
C PHE A 432 -8.75 -0.53 36.16
N ILE A 433 -9.05 -1.81 36.32
CA ILE A 433 -9.72 -2.65 35.30
C ILE A 433 -11.10 -2.07 34.94
N ILE A 434 -11.88 -1.62 35.92
CA ILE A 434 -13.17 -0.94 35.68
C ILE A 434 -12.96 0.35 34.86
N GLY A 435 -11.92 1.12 35.16
CA GLY A 435 -11.54 2.29 34.37
C GLY A 435 -11.22 1.95 32.91
N VAL A 436 -10.36 0.95 32.69
CA VAL A 436 -9.96 0.51 31.34
C VAL A 436 -11.15 -0.05 30.57
N THR A 437 -12.03 -0.83 31.19
CA THR A 437 -13.24 -1.34 30.52
C THR A 437 -14.18 -0.22 30.10
N VAL A 438 -14.38 0.81 30.91
CA VAL A 438 -15.13 2.03 30.49
C VAL A 438 -14.46 2.72 29.30
N LEU A 439 -13.13 2.79 29.27
CA LEU A 439 -12.39 3.37 28.15
C LEU A 439 -12.59 2.56 26.86
N VAL A 440 -12.46 1.23 26.92
CA VAL A 440 -12.65 0.33 25.76
C VAL A 440 -14.06 0.44 25.20
N VAL A 441 -15.09 0.48 26.06
CA VAL A 441 -16.49 0.67 25.62
C VAL A 441 -16.69 2.05 24.99
N ALA A 442 -15.97 3.07 25.44
CA ALA A 442 -16.10 4.42 24.93
C ALA A 442 -15.43 4.64 23.56
N VAL A 443 -14.36 3.91 23.21
CA VAL A 443 -13.66 4.09 21.93
C VAL A 443 -14.35 3.25 20.83
N PRO A 444 -15.02 3.88 19.84
CA PRO A 444 -15.73 3.13 18.81
C PRO A 444 -14.75 2.69 17.70
N GLU A 445 -13.92 1.69 17.96
CA GLU A 445 -12.93 1.15 17.01
C GLU A 445 -13.58 0.65 15.71
N GLY A 446 -14.83 0.16 15.78
CA GLY A 446 -15.58 -0.33 14.62
C GLY A 446 -16.12 0.75 13.67
N LEU A 447 -16.06 2.04 14.03
CA LEU A 447 -16.73 3.10 13.27
C LEU A 447 -16.07 3.37 11.88
N PRO A 448 -14.74 3.50 11.76
CA PRO A 448 -14.09 3.60 10.44
C PRO A 448 -14.21 2.32 9.61
N LEU A 449 -14.22 1.16 10.27
CA LEU A 449 -14.35 -0.14 9.64
C LEU A 449 -15.74 -0.32 9.01
N ALA A 450 -16.80 0.05 9.74
CA ALA A 450 -18.18 -0.04 9.28
C ALA A 450 -18.40 0.72 7.96
N VAL A 451 -17.87 1.94 7.84
CA VAL A 451 -17.96 2.73 6.60
C VAL A 451 -17.22 2.05 5.47
N THR A 452 -16.02 1.55 5.72
CA THR A 452 -15.21 0.91 4.67
C THR A 452 -15.87 -0.36 4.14
N ILE A 453 -16.46 -1.18 5.03
CA ILE A 453 -17.20 -2.39 4.67
C ILE A 453 -18.48 -2.04 3.89
N SER A 454 -19.23 -1.04 4.36
CA SER A 454 -20.44 -0.57 3.68
C SER A 454 -20.14 -0.07 2.27
N LEU A 455 -19.04 0.67 2.10
CA LEU A 455 -18.57 1.17 0.80
C LEU A 455 -18.15 0.02 -0.11
N ALA A 456 -17.36 -0.94 0.39
CA ALA A 456 -16.93 -2.10 -0.40
C ALA A 456 -18.13 -2.95 -0.87
N TYR A 457 -19.12 -3.16 0.00
CA TYR A 457 -20.35 -3.86 -0.38
C TYR A 457 -21.17 -3.08 -1.41
N SER A 458 -21.28 -1.77 -1.22
CA SER A 458 -22.00 -0.87 -2.14
C SER A 458 -21.36 -0.87 -3.53
N VAL A 459 -20.03 -0.77 -3.61
CA VAL A 459 -19.27 -0.83 -4.88
C VAL A 459 -19.46 -2.18 -5.57
N LYS A 460 -19.40 -3.29 -4.81
CA LYS A 460 -19.67 -4.62 -5.37
C LYS A 460 -21.08 -4.74 -5.96
N LYS A 461 -22.07 -4.11 -5.33
CA LYS A 461 -23.45 -4.06 -5.84
C LYS A 461 -23.55 -3.16 -7.08
N MET A 462 -22.97 -1.96 -7.05
CA MET A 462 -22.93 -1.04 -8.21
C MET A 462 -22.30 -1.70 -9.44
N MET A 463 -21.24 -2.49 -9.24
CA MET A 463 -20.61 -3.23 -10.31
C MET A 463 -21.56 -4.25 -10.96
N LYS A 464 -22.44 -4.90 -10.20
CA LYS A 464 -23.48 -5.79 -10.75
C LYS A 464 -24.51 -5.02 -11.57
N ASP A 465 -24.72 -3.75 -11.26
CA ASP A 465 -25.62 -2.84 -11.96
C ASP A 465 -24.93 -2.09 -13.12
N ASN A 466 -23.80 -2.63 -13.64
CA ASN A 466 -22.97 -2.06 -14.71
C ASN A 466 -22.37 -0.67 -14.40
N ASN A 467 -22.23 -0.32 -13.12
CA ASN A 467 -21.57 0.90 -12.68
C ASN A 467 -20.22 0.58 -12.02
N LEU A 468 -19.12 0.84 -12.74
CA LEU A 468 -17.77 0.59 -12.25
C LEU A 468 -17.20 1.81 -11.51
N VAL A 469 -17.14 1.72 -10.19
CA VAL A 469 -16.50 2.75 -9.34
C VAL A 469 -14.98 2.53 -9.32
N ARG A 470 -14.22 3.47 -9.91
CA ARG A 470 -12.74 3.42 -9.94
C ARG A 470 -12.08 3.96 -8.67
N HIS A 471 -12.70 4.94 -8.02
CA HIS A 471 -12.24 5.54 -6.76
C HIS A 471 -13.33 5.41 -5.71
N LEU A 472 -13.01 4.79 -4.58
CA LEU A 472 -13.98 4.55 -3.51
C LEU A 472 -14.57 5.86 -2.94
N ASP A 473 -13.74 6.90 -2.83
CA ASP A 473 -14.15 8.19 -2.31
C ASP A 473 -15.14 8.93 -3.24
N ALA A 474 -15.14 8.57 -4.53
CA ALA A 474 -16.11 9.11 -5.49
C ALA A 474 -17.53 8.62 -5.21
N CYS A 475 -17.69 7.40 -4.68
CA CYS A 475 -19.01 6.86 -4.30
C CYS A 475 -19.64 7.69 -3.18
N GLU A 476 -18.84 8.18 -2.22
CA GLU A 476 -19.33 9.07 -1.18
C GLU A 476 -19.62 10.47 -1.76
N THR A 477 -18.69 11.01 -2.54
CA THR A 477 -18.78 12.37 -3.09
C THR A 477 -20.00 12.52 -4.00
N MET A 478 -20.29 11.51 -4.83
CA MET A 478 -21.47 11.48 -5.71
C MET A 478 -22.78 11.56 -4.92
N GLY A 479 -22.82 11.07 -3.66
CA GLY A 479 -24.00 11.20 -2.79
C GLY A 479 -24.40 12.65 -2.49
N ASN A 480 -23.48 13.60 -2.64
CA ASN A 480 -23.73 15.03 -2.47
C ASN A 480 -23.88 15.80 -3.79
N ALA A 481 -23.97 15.12 -4.94
CA ALA A 481 -24.09 15.78 -6.23
C ALA A 481 -25.41 16.57 -6.32
N THR A 482 -25.31 17.88 -6.52
CA THR A 482 -26.48 18.78 -6.71
C THR A 482 -26.79 19.06 -8.18
N ALA A 483 -25.82 18.84 -9.06
CA ALA A 483 -25.95 18.99 -10.50
C ALA A 483 -25.25 17.82 -11.20
N ILE A 484 -25.88 17.31 -12.25
CA ILE A 484 -25.28 16.34 -13.17
C ILE A 484 -25.13 17.04 -14.52
N CYS A 485 -23.91 17.41 -14.85
CA CYS A 485 -23.59 17.91 -16.18
C CYS A 485 -23.39 16.69 -17.09
N SER A 486 -24.37 16.43 -17.95
CA SER A 486 -24.29 15.36 -18.96
C SER A 486 -23.92 15.98 -20.29
N ASP A 487 -22.96 15.37 -20.98
CA ASP A 487 -22.79 15.61 -22.40
C ASP A 487 -23.99 15.05 -23.16
N LYS A 488 -24.36 15.71 -24.27
CA LYS A 488 -25.46 15.28 -25.14
C LYS A 488 -25.06 14.09 -26.02
N THR A 489 -23.77 13.97 -26.34
CA THR A 489 -23.27 13.00 -27.33
C THR A 489 -22.66 11.81 -26.60
N GLY A 490 -23.38 10.68 -26.62
CA GLY A 490 -22.97 9.44 -25.94
C GLY A 490 -23.55 9.37 -24.53
#